data_AF-A0A843EI89-F1
#
_entry.id   AF-A0A843EI89-F1
#
_cell.length_a   1.000
_cell.length_b   1.000
_cell.length_c   1.000
_cell.angle_alpha   90.00
_cell.angle_beta   90.00
_cell.angle_gamma   90.00
#
_symmetry.space_group_name_H-M   'P 1'
#
loop_
_entity.id
_entity.type
_entity.pdbx_description
1 polymer ?
#
loop_
_entity_poly.entity_id
_entity_poly.type
_entity_poly.pdbx_seq_one_letter_code
_entity_poly.pdbx_strand_id
1 'polypeptide(L)'
;MATDKPLIIQSDRTLMLDVHSTDADECRNQIIAFSELVKAPEHVHTYHISPISLWNAASAGIAADEILDRLERWTKFPIPQNVSTFIKDISGRYG
;
A
#
# COMPACT_ATOMS: atom_id res chain seq x y z
N MET A 1 0.43 23.89 -1.68
CA MET A 1 -0.87 23.17 -1.74
C MET A 1 -0.56 21.73 -1.40
N ALA A 2 -1.22 21.16 -0.40
CA ALA A 2 -1.00 19.75 -0.05
C ALA A 2 -1.33 18.92 -1.30
N THR A 3 -0.34 18.20 -1.83
CA THR A 3 -0.53 17.28 -2.95
C THR A 3 -1.69 16.36 -2.63
N ASP A 4 -2.68 16.28 -3.52
CA ASP A 4 -3.91 15.51 -3.34
C ASP A 4 -3.63 14.01 -3.53
N LYS A 5 -2.79 13.49 -2.64
CA LYS A 5 -2.35 12.11 -2.62
C LYS A 5 -3.53 11.23 -2.17
N PRO A 6 -3.87 10.18 -2.93
CA PRO A 6 -5.12 9.45 -2.76
C PRO A 6 -5.09 8.42 -1.62
N LEU A 7 -3.93 8.13 -1.03
CA LEU A 7 -3.77 7.00 -0.11
C LEU A 7 -3.57 7.46 1.34
N ILE A 8 -4.27 6.83 2.28
CA ILE A 8 -3.98 6.90 3.71
C ILE A 8 -3.59 5.52 4.20
N ILE A 9 -2.50 5.45 4.95
CA ILE A 9 -1.96 4.21 5.52
C ILE A 9 -2.19 4.24 7.03
N GLN A 10 -2.92 3.26 7.54
CA GLN A 10 -3.20 3.12 8.96
C GLN A 10 -2.20 2.18 9.63
N SER A 11 -2.01 2.35 10.94
CA SER A 11 -1.05 1.54 11.72
C SER A 11 -1.41 0.04 11.75
N ASP A 12 -2.66 -0.34 11.49
CA ASP A 12 -3.07 -1.75 11.38
C ASP A 12 -2.76 -2.38 10.00
N ARG A 13 -2.11 -1.61 9.10
CA ARG A 13 -1.78 -1.94 7.70
C ARG A 13 -2.96 -1.86 6.74
N THR A 14 -4.04 -1.21 7.14
CA THR A 14 -5.12 -0.81 6.24
C THR A 14 -4.66 0.32 5.32
N LEU A 15 -4.94 0.17 4.02
CA LEU A 15 -4.76 1.22 3.01
C LEU A 15 -6.15 1.73 2.61
N MET A 16 -6.40 3.02 2.81
CA MET A 16 -7.64 3.69 2.41
C MET A 16 -7.36 4.55 1.20
N LEU A 17 -7.92 4.16 0.05
CA LEU A 17 -7.78 4.85 -1.23
C LEU A 17 -9.02 5.71 -1.49
N ASP A 18 -8.83 7.03 -1.62
CA ASP A 18 -9.88 7.96 -2.06
C ASP A 18 -10.13 7.77 -3.56
N VAL A 19 -11.36 7.38 -3.90
CA VAL A 19 -11.78 7.09 -5.28
C VAL A 19 -12.01 8.39 -6.08
N HIS A 20 -12.20 9.52 -5.41
CA HIS A 20 -12.48 10.80 -6.07
C HIS A 20 -11.22 11.54 -6.51
N SER A 21 -10.04 11.06 -6.10
CA SER A 21 -8.76 11.62 -6.55
C SER A 21 -8.51 11.28 -8.03
N THR A 22 -7.92 12.22 -8.77
CA THR A 22 -7.56 12.01 -10.18
C THR A 22 -6.57 10.88 -10.39
N ASP A 23 -5.77 10.58 -9.37
CA ASP A 23 -4.72 9.56 -9.44
C ASP A 23 -5.16 8.23 -8.82
N ALA A 24 -6.44 8.08 -8.46
CA ALA A 24 -6.96 6.90 -7.75
C ALA A 24 -6.67 5.59 -8.51
N ASP A 25 -6.87 5.57 -9.82
CA ASP A 25 -6.64 4.39 -10.65
C ASP A 25 -5.15 4.04 -10.77
N GLU A 26 -4.26 5.05 -10.89
CA GLU A 26 -2.82 4.81 -10.92
C GLU A 26 -2.35 4.28 -9.57
N CYS A 27 -2.75 4.92 -8.46
CA CYS A 27 -2.43 4.46 -7.12
C CYS A 27 -2.94 3.03 -6.88
N ARG A 28 -4.18 2.74 -7.29
CA ARG A 28 -4.76 1.40 -7.20
C ARG A 28 -3.87 0.36 -7.88
N ASN A 29 -3.46 0.61 -9.12
CA ASN A 29 -2.62 -0.31 -9.88
C ASN A 29 -1.25 -0.54 -9.22
N GLN A 30 -0.75 0.43 -8.46
CA GLN A 30 0.51 0.28 -7.73
C GLN A 30 0.37 -0.58 -6.46
N ILE A 31 -0.72 -0.40 -5.69
CA ILE A 31 -0.88 -1.07 -4.38
C ILE A 31 -1.43 -2.49 -4.47
N ILE A 32 -2.16 -2.85 -5.54
CA ILE A 32 -2.74 -4.21 -5.69
C ILE A 32 -1.68 -5.31 -5.78
N ALA A 33 -0.43 -4.95 -6.11
CA ALA A 33 0.65 -5.91 -6.26
C ALA A 33 1.12 -6.50 -4.91
N PHE A 34 0.85 -5.81 -3.80
CA PHE A 34 1.33 -6.17 -2.46
C PHE A 34 0.26 -5.99 -1.37
N SER A 35 -1.01 -5.86 -1.75
CA SER A 35 -2.14 -5.76 -0.83
C SER A 35 -3.36 -6.48 -1.40
N GLU A 36 -4.32 -6.78 -0.54
CA GLU A 36 -5.59 -7.42 -0.92
C GLU A 36 -6.77 -6.47 -0.75
N LEU A 37 -7.74 -6.52 -1.66
CA LEU A 37 -8.98 -5.73 -1.56
C LEU A 37 -9.87 -6.29 -0.45
N VAL A 38 -10.23 -5.43 0.51
CA VAL A 38 -11.17 -5.77 1.60
C VAL A 38 -12.59 -5.36 1.22
N LYS A 39 -12.77 -4.13 0.73
CA LYS A 39 -14.08 -3.59 0.31
C LYS A 39 -13.91 -2.42 -0.65
N ALA A 40 -14.89 -2.23 -1.53
CA ALA A 40 -14.90 -1.17 -2.55
C ALA A 40 -16.25 -0.41 -2.60
N PRO A 41 -16.61 0.37 -1.56
CA PRO A 41 -17.73 1.30 -1.61
C PRO A 41 -17.38 2.55 -2.45
N GLU A 42 -18.40 3.32 -2.81
CA GLU A 42 -18.36 4.45 -3.75
C GLU A 42 -17.27 5.51 -3.50
N HIS A 43 -16.92 5.77 -2.23
CA HIS A 43 -15.98 6.86 -1.90
C HIS A 43 -14.58 6.40 -1.55
N VAL A 44 -14.43 5.25 -0.89
CA VAL A 44 -13.14 4.83 -0.33
C VAL A 44 -12.97 3.34 -0.50
N HIS A 45 -12.00 2.93 -1.30
CA HIS A 45 -11.60 1.53 -1.36
C HIS A 45 -10.64 1.20 -0.21
N THR A 46 -10.84 0.04 0.40
CA THR A 46 -10.01 -0.42 1.52
C THR A 46 -9.23 -1.65 1.10
N TYR A 47 -7.91 -1.60 1.25
CA TYR A 47 -7.00 -2.71 1.05
C TYR A 47 -6.27 -3.03 2.35
N HIS A 48 -5.69 -4.22 2.44
CA HIS A 48 -4.89 -4.63 3.59
C HIS A 48 -3.58 -5.28 3.15
N ILE A 49 -2.48 -4.93 3.82
CA ILE A 49 -1.19 -5.60 3.62
C ILE A 49 -1.08 -6.77 4.61
N SER A 50 -1.14 -7.98 4.10
CA SER A 50 -0.97 -9.23 4.85
C SER A 50 0.35 -9.93 4.52
N PRO A 51 0.80 -10.89 5.37
CA PRO A 51 2.00 -11.67 5.06
C PRO A 51 1.95 -12.37 3.70
N ILE A 52 0.77 -12.90 3.32
CA ILE A 52 0.61 -13.59 2.04
C ILE A 52 0.69 -12.62 0.85
N SER A 53 0.11 -11.41 0.96
CA SER A 53 0.22 -10.40 -0.09
C SER A 53 1.65 -9.95 -0.33
N LEU A 54 2.46 -9.82 0.73
CA LEU A 54 3.89 -9.51 0.63
C LEU A 54 4.71 -10.66 0.07
N TRP A 55 4.38 -11.91 0.44
CA TRP A 55 5.03 -13.09 -0.14
C TRP A 55 4.76 -13.21 -1.64
N ASN A 56 3.51 -12.96 -2.06
CA ASN A 56 3.15 -12.91 -3.48
C ASN A 56 3.93 -11.82 -4.22
N ALA A 57 4.05 -10.63 -3.63
CA ALA A 57 4.81 -9.53 -4.20
C ALA A 57 6.31 -9.89 -4.35
N ALA A 58 6.91 -10.45 -3.30
CA ALA A 58 8.31 -10.89 -3.33
C ALA A 58 8.56 -11.98 -4.37
N SER A 59 7.64 -12.95 -4.49
CA SER A 59 7.71 -14.00 -5.51
C SER A 59 7.59 -13.46 -6.94
N ALA A 60 6.96 -12.28 -7.11
CA ALA A 60 6.89 -11.55 -8.36
C ALA A 60 8.10 -10.61 -8.59
N GLY A 61 9.11 -10.66 -7.72
CA GLY A 61 10.34 -9.85 -7.81
C GLY A 61 10.21 -8.43 -7.26
N ILE A 62 9.14 -8.12 -6.51
CA ILE A 62 8.92 -6.79 -5.93
C ILE A 62 9.59 -6.73 -4.55
N ALA A 63 10.64 -5.92 -4.45
CA ALA A 63 11.43 -5.78 -3.22
C ALA A 63 10.72 -4.90 -2.16
N ALA A 64 11.12 -5.07 -0.89
CA ALA A 64 10.56 -4.29 0.23
C ALA A 64 10.69 -2.77 0.02
N ASP A 65 11.85 -2.31 -0.45
CA ASP A 65 12.11 -0.89 -0.70
C ASP A 65 11.25 -0.36 -1.83
N GLU A 66 11.01 -1.16 -2.88
CA GLU A 66 10.10 -0.78 -3.97
C GLU A 66 8.65 -0.63 -3.47
N ILE A 67 8.19 -1.51 -2.58
CA ILE A 67 6.87 -1.38 -1.94
C ILE A 67 6.80 -0.06 -1.16
N LEU A 68 7.82 0.25 -0.36
CA LEU A 68 7.87 1.48 0.43
C LEU A 68 7.91 2.73 -0.44
N ASP A 69 8.68 2.73 -1.53
CA ASP A 69 8.74 3.84 -2.48
C ASP A 69 7.38 4.09 -3.15
N ARG A 70 6.67 3.02 -3.57
CA ARG A 70 5.31 3.12 -4.11
C ARG A 70 4.34 3.70 -3.07
N LEU A 71 4.39 3.24 -1.82
CA LEU A 71 3.56 3.78 -0.75
C LEU A 71 3.86 5.25 -0.46
N GLU A 72 5.14 5.62 -0.39
CA GLU A 72 5.59 6.99 -0.11
C GLU A 72 5.15 7.96 -1.22
N ARG A 73 5.17 7.50 -2.48
CA ARG A 73 4.66 8.27 -3.63
C ARG A 73 3.19 8.64 -3.47
N TRP A 74 2.35 7.72 -3.00
CA TRP A 74 0.89 7.90 -2.97
C TRP A 74 0.29 8.28 -1.63
N THR A 75 1.03 8.14 -0.53
CA THR A 75 0.50 8.40 0.82
C THR A 75 0.42 9.88 1.16
N LYS A 76 -0.74 10.29 1.66
CA LYS A 76 -1.01 11.65 2.16
C LYS A 76 -0.27 11.97 3.46
N PHE A 77 0.05 10.95 4.25
CA PHE A 77 0.73 11.06 5.54
C PHE A 77 1.94 10.13 5.61
N PRO A 78 2.92 10.40 6.48
CA PRO A 78 4.05 9.50 6.67
C PRO A 78 3.60 8.06 6.96
N ILE A 79 4.30 7.08 6.39
CA ILE A 79 4.04 5.66 6.63
C ILE A 79 4.28 5.38 8.12
N PRO A 80 3.32 4.75 8.85
CA PRO A 80 3.55 4.35 10.23
C PRO A 80 4.75 3.42 10.35
N GLN A 81 5.65 3.68 11.31
CA GLN A 81 6.90 2.94 11.47
C GLN A 81 6.70 1.42 11.61
N ASN A 82 5.62 1.01 12.27
CA ASN A 82 5.31 -0.42 12.43
C ASN A 82 4.90 -1.09 11.12
N VAL A 83 4.28 -0.35 10.18
CA VAL A 83 3.94 -0.85 8.84
C VAL A 83 5.21 -1.01 8.01
N SER A 84 6.11 -0.02 8.03
CA SER A 84 7.37 -0.11 7.28
C SER A 84 8.30 -1.21 7.80
N THR A 85 8.40 -1.38 9.13
CA THR A 85 9.11 -2.52 9.74
C THR A 85 8.48 -3.85 9.31
N PHE A 86 7.15 -3.96 9.37
CA PHE A 86 6.45 -5.19 8.97
C PHE A 86 6.72 -5.58 7.51
N ILE A 87 6.70 -4.61 6.58
CA ILE A 87 7.00 -4.86 5.16
C ILE A 87 8.42 -5.40 5.00
N LYS A 88 9.42 -4.74 5.62
CA LYS A 88 10.82 -5.17 5.56
C LYS A 88 11.02 -6.57 6.15
N ASP A 89 10.42 -6.85 7.30
CA ASP A 89 10.58 -8.13 8.01
C ASP A 89 9.99 -9.31 7.23
N ILE A 90 8.85 -9.12 6.56
CA ILE A 90 8.19 -10.20 5.82
C ILE A 90 8.84 -10.39 4.45
N SER A 91 9.09 -9.30 3.71
CA SER A 91 9.72 -9.39 2.38
C SER A 91 11.16 -9.89 2.45
N GLY A 92 11.92 -9.56 3.50
CA GLY A 92 13.30 -10.02 3.68
C GLY A 92 13.47 -11.48 4.08
N ARG A 93 12.38 -12.20 4.43
CA ARG A 93 12.43 -13.63 4.77
C ARG A 93 12.41 -14.54 3.54
N TYR A 94 11.97 -14.01 2.40
CA TYR A 94 11.66 -14.80 1.21
C TYR A 94 12.25 -14.21 -0.08
N GLY A 95 13.10 -13.18 0.06
CA GLY A 95 13.92 -12.60 -1.00
C GLY A 95 15.35 -13.11 -0.96
#